data_AF-V6JPI9-F1
#
_entry.id   AF-V6JPI9-F1
#
_cell.length_a   1.000
_cell.length_b   1.000
_cell.length_c   1.000
_cell.angle_alpha   90.00
_cell.angle_beta   90.00
_cell.angle_gamma   90.00
#
_symmetry.space_group_name_H-M   'P 1'
#
loop_
_entity.id
_entity.type
_entity.pdbx_description
1 polymer ?
#
loop_
_entity_poly.entity_id
_entity_poly.type
_entity_poly.pdbx_seq_one_letter_code
_entity_poly.pdbx_strand_id
1 'polypeptide(L)' 'MDCRQLAVALGLEAVPAKVEGVRSKAKRLVARGWLAEERPGAFSPVAGRVGGS' A
#
# COMPACT_ATOMS: atom_id res chain seq x y z
N MET A 1 -4.14 -5.70 0.04
CA MET A 1 -2.89 -6.10 -0.65
C MET A 1 -1.72 -6.02 0.31
N ASP A 2 -0.90 -7.06 0.44
CA ASP A 2 0.29 -7.01 1.31
C ASP A 2 1.49 -6.29 0.67
N CYS A 3 2.48 -5.89 1.48
CA CYS A 3 3.66 -5.15 0.99
C CYS A 3 4.45 -5.88 -0.10
N ARG A 4 4.51 -7.22 -0.08
CA ARG A 4 5.21 -8.00 -1.10
C ARG A 4 4.42 -7.98 -2.41
N GLN A 5 3.11 -8.19 -2.33
CA GLN A 5 2.23 -8.06 -3.50
C GLN A 5 2.29 -6.66 -4.11
N LEU A 6 2.31 -5.62 -3.27
CA LEU A 6 2.46 -4.24 -3.72
C LEU A 6 3.82 -4.00 -4.38
N ALA A 7 4.92 -4.55 -3.85
CA ALA A 7 6.23 -4.44 -4.48
C ALA A 7 6.22 -5.04 -5.89
N VAL A 8 5.66 -6.25 -6.05
CA VAL A 8 5.54 -6.91 -7.35
C VAL A 8 4.64 -6.11 -8.31
N ALA A 9 3.50 -5.61 -7.83
CA ALA A 9 2.59 -4.80 -8.63
C ALA A 9 3.21 -3.47 -9.10
N LEU A 10 4.17 -2.94 -8.33
CA LEU A 10 4.98 -1.77 -8.68
C LEU A 10 6.17 -2.12 -9.60
N GLY A 11 6.32 -3.37 -10.03
CA GLY A 11 7.44 -3.84 -10.84
C GLY A 11 8.77 -3.94 -10.07
N LEU A 12 8.71 -3.96 -8.74
CA LEU A 12 9.88 -4.11 -7.88
C LEU A 12 10.12 -5.58 -7.56
N GLU A 13 11.39 -5.96 -7.46
CA GLU A 13 11.76 -7.26 -6.92
C GLU A 13 11.28 -7.41 -5.46
N ALA A 14 10.74 -8.58 -5.13
CA ALA A 14 10.14 -8.90 -3.84
C ALA A 14 11.16 -9.13 -2.70
N VAL A 15 12.25 -8.36 -2.68
CA VAL A 15 13.32 -8.42 -1.68
C VAL A 15 12.99 -7.57 -0.44
N PRO A 16 13.49 -7.95 0.76
CA PRO A 16 13.14 -7.27 2.02
C PRO A 16 13.31 -5.75 2.00
N ALA A 17 14.40 -5.25 1.40
CA ALA A 17 14.67 -3.82 1.31
C ALA A 17 13.60 -3.05 0.51
N LYS A 18 13.10 -3.63 -0.58
CA LYS A 18 12.06 -3.01 -1.42
C LYS A 18 10.69 -3.13 -0.77
N VAL A 19 10.39 -4.28 -0.16
CA VAL A 19 9.15 -4.52 0.60
C VAL A 19 9.03 -3.51 1.75
N GLU A 20 10.11 -3.23 2.48
CA GLU A 20 10.08 -2.26 3.57
C GLU A 20 10.00 -0.81 3.07
N GLY A 21 10.65 -0.51 1.94
CA GLY A 21 10.45 0.76 1.24
C GLY A 21 9.00 1.00 0.83
N VAL A 22 8.31 -0.04 0.33
CA VAL A 22 6.88 -0.02 0.00
C VAL A 22 6.04 0.17 1.27
N ARG A 23 6.34 -0.56 2.36
CA ARG A 23 5.65 -0.40 3.65
C ARG A 23 5.72 1.04 4.15
N SER A 24 6.90 1.66 4.14
CA SER A 24 7.10 3.05 4.57
C SER A 24 6.30 4.05 3.73
N LYS A 25 6.22 3.84 2.41
CA LYS A 25 5.43 4.68 1.50
C LYS A 25 3.93 4.46 1.70
N ALA A 26 3.48 3.22 1.84
CA ALA A 26 2.09 2.87 2.10
C ALA A 26 1.61 3.49 3.43
N LYS A 27 2.39 3.39 4.50
CA LYS A 27 2.10 4.08 5.78
C LYS A 27 1.97 5.59 5.63
N ARG A 28 2.80 6.25 4.80
CA ARG A 28 2.64 7.69 4.50
C ARG A 28 1.35 8.00 3.77
N LEU A 29 0.92 7.13 2.85
CA LEU A 29 -0.36 7.27 2.18
C LEU A 29 -1.54 7.05 3.14
N VAL A 30 -1.41 6.13 4.09
CA VAL A 30 -2.39 5.94 5.18
C VAL A 30 -2.51 7.19 6.05
N ALA A 31 -1.37 7.74 6.50
CA ALA A 31 -1.36 8.97 7.29
C ALA A 31 -2.00 10.18 6.57
N ARG A 32 -2.02 10.16 5.24
CA ARG A 32 -2.66 11.18 4.40
C ARG A 32 -4.13 10.88 4.08
N GLY A 33 -4.68 9.76 4.55
CA GLY A 33 -6.05 9.32 4.28
C GLY A 33 -6.29 8.79 2.86
N TRP A 34 -5.23 8.39 2.14
CA TRP A 34 -5.36 7.83 0.78
C TRP A 34 -5.54 6.32 0.78
N LEU A 35 -4.88 5.64 1.71
CA LEU A 35 -5.00 4.19 1.93
C LEU A 35 -5.51 3.91 3.34
N ALA A 36 -6.14 2.75 3.53
CA ALA A 36 -6.40 2.17 4.84
C ALA A 36 -5.39 1.03 5.07
N GLU A 37 -4.94 0.87 6.31
CA GLU A 37 -4.23 -0.34 6.74
C GLU A 37 -5.24 -1.28 7.39
N GLU A 38 -5.57 -2.38 6.73
CA GLU A 38 -6.57 -3.33 7.22
C GLU A 38 -5.98 -4.26 8.31
N ARG A 39 -4.69 -4.56 8.19
CA ARG A 39 -3.89 -5.37 9.11
C ARG A 39 -2.41 -5.00 8.94
N PRO A 40 -1.53 -5.32 9.89
CA PRO A 40 -0.13 -4.94 9.80
C PRO A 40 0.53 -5.37 8.48
N GLY A 41 0.87 -4.39 7.62
CA GLY A 41 1.50 -4.65 6.33
C GLY A 41 0.54 -5.03 5.18
N ALA A 42 -0.77 -4.91 5.36
CA ALA A 42 -1.73 -5.00 4.26
C ALA A 42 -2.56 -3.72 4.15
N PHE A 43 -2.65 -3.22 2.93
CA PHE A 43 -3.27 -1.93 2.61
C PHE A 43 -4.37 -2.08 1.57
N SER A 44 -5.38 -1.23 1.67
CA SER A 44 -6.48 -1.10 0.72
C SER A 44 -6.72 0.38 0.40
N PRO A 45 -7.27 0.71 -0.78
CA PRO A 45 -7.72 2.07 -1.06
C PRO A 45 -8.86 2.47 -0.13
N VAL A 46 -8.86 3.71 0.35
CA VAL A 46 -10.00 4.24 1.12
C VAL A 46 -11.19 4.39 0.17
N ALA A 47 -12.36 3.86 0.54
CA ALA A 47 -13.57 3.85 -0.30
C ALA A 47 -14.15 5.25 -0.64
N GLY A 48 -13.49 6.34 -0.23
CA GLY A 48 -14.00 7.72 -0.35
C GLY A 48 -13.72 8.43 -1.67
N ARG A 49 -13.15 7.77 -2.69
CA ARG A 49 -12.93 8.36 -4.03
C ARG A 49 -13.19 7.41 -5.20
N VAL A 50 -14.08 6.42 -5.02
CA VAL A 50 -14.84 5.92 -6.17
C VAL A 50 -15.83 7.04 -6.50
N GLY A 51 -15.45 7.92 -7.42
CA GLY A 51 -16.40 8.83 -8.03
C GLY A 51 -17.51 7.99 -8.63
N GLY A 52 -18.72 8.13 -8.11
CA GLY A 52 -19.91 7.70 -8.82
C GLY A 52 -20.07 8.60 -10.04
N SER A 53 -19.83 8.04 -11.21
CA SER A 53 -20.55 8.25 -12.48
C SER A 53 -19.92 7.38 -13.56
#